data_AF-A0A495VDG1-F1
#
_entry.id   AF-A0A495VDG1-F1
#
_cell.length_a   1.000
_cell.length_b   1.000
_cell.length_c   1.000
_cell.angle_alpha   90.00
_cell.angle_beta   90.00
_cell.angle_gamma   90.00
#
_symmetry.space_group_name_H-M   'P 1'
#
loop_
_entity.id
_entity.type
_entity.pdbx_description
1 polymer ?
#
loop_
_entity_poly.entity_id
_entity_poly.type
_entity_poly.pdbx_seq_one_letter_code
_entity_poly.pdbx_strand_id
1 'polypeptide(L)' 'MMPLILSLITATLFLILAGATYGAEALLSKAWIPMVFWGLLGSGVTVYILSEQAKQ' A
#
# COMPACT_ATOMS: atom_id res chain seq x y z
N MET A 1 -7.46 9.38 -9.99
CA MET A 1 -8.25 8.38 -9.24
C MET A 1 -7.76 6.94 -9.44
N MET A 2 -7.55 6.47 -10.67
CA MET A 2 -7.09 5.08 -10.94
C MET A 2 -5.84 4.64 -10.13
N PRO A 3 -4.76 5.45 -10.02
CA PRO A 3 -3.56 5.03 -9.27
C PRO A 3 -3.82 4.84 -7.77
N LEU A 4 -4.71 5.65 -7.19
CA LEU A 4 -5.08 5.55 -5.78
C LEU A 4 -5.84 4.24 -5.51
N ILE A 5 -6.80 3.90 -6.37
CA ILE A 5 -7.58 2.67 -6.24
C ILE A 5 -6.68 1.43 -6.33
N LEU A 6 -5.78 1.40 -7.32
CA LEU A 6 -4.84 0.29 -7.48
C LEU A 6 -3.93 0.14 -6.25
N SER A 7 -3.40 1.25 -5.73
CA SER A 7 -2.55 1.22 -4.54
C SER A 7 -3.27 0.68 -3.31
N LEU A 8 -4.54 1.07 -3.11
CA LEU A 8 -5.37 0.61 -2.00
C LEU A 8 -5.65 -0.89 -2.10
N ILE A 9 -5.98 -1.37 -3.31
CA ILE A 9 -6.19 -2.80 -3.57
C ILE A 9 -4.91 -3.58 -3.25
N THR A 10 -3.76 -3.15 -3.77
CA THR A 10 -2.48 -3.84 -3.51
C THR A 10 -2.08 -3.81 -2.04
N ALA A 11 -2.25 -2.68 -1.34
CA ALA A 11 -1.95 -2.57 0.08
C ALA A 11 -2.85 -3.48 0.93
N THR A 12 -4.13 -3.58 0.58
CA THR A 12 -5.10 -4.46 1.25
C THR A 12 -4.77 -5.93 1.01
N LEU A 13 -4.48 -6.31 -0.23
CA LEU A 13 -4.06 -7.68 -0.56
C LEU A 13 -2.77 -8.06 0.17
N PHE A 14 -1.79 -7.15 0.23
CA PHE A 14 -0.57 -7.35 1.00
C PHE A 14 -0.88 -7.60 2.48
N LEU A 15 -1.73 -6.79 3.11
CA LEU A 15 -2.07 -6.92 4.52
C LEU A 15 -2.77 -8.26 4.81
N ILE A 16 -3.70 -8.69 3.94
CA ILE A 16 -4.39 -9.98 4.04
C ILE A 16 -3.39 -11.13 3.93
N LEU A 17 -2.50 -11.11 2.93
CA LEU A 17 -1.49 -12.16 2.74
C LEU A 17 -0.49 -12.20 3.89
N ALA A 18 -0.04 -11.04 4.37
CA ALA A 18 0.88 -10.94 5.49
C ALA A 18 0.23 -11.50 6.76
N GLY A 19 -1.05 -11.15 7.02
CA GLY A 19 -1.81 -11.69 8.14
C GLY A 19 -2.02 -13.20 8.05
N ALA A 20 -2.30 -13.73 6.85
CA ALA A 20 -2.46 -15.16 6.62
C ALA A 20 -1.14 -15.95 6.75
N THR A 21 -0.01 -15.36 6.37
CA THR A 21 1.30 -16.02 6.33
C THR A 21 2.02 -15.96 7.67
N TYR A 22 1.99 -14.80 8.33
CA TYR A 22 2.76 -14.53 9.55
C TYR A 22 1.90 -14.43 10.81
N GLY A 23 0.57 -14.47 10.66
CA GLY A 23 -0.38 -14.31 11.75
C GLY A 23 -0.65 -12.84 12.12
N ALA A 24 -1.73 -12.61 12.86
CA ALA A 24 -2.16 -11.26 13.25
C ALA A 24 -1.14 -10.56 14.18
N GLU A 25 -0.41 -11.30 15.01
CA GLU A 25 0.61 -10.76 15.91
C GLU A 25 1.77 -10.12 15.13
N ALA A 26 2.13 -10.70 13.98
CA ALA A 26 3.20 -10.16 13.15
C ALA A 26 2.87 -8.77 12.59
N LEU A 27 1.58 -8.49 12.32
CA LEU A 27 1.13 -7.20 11.77
C LEU A 27 1.49 -6.02 12.68
N LEU A 28 1.57 -6.26 14.00
CA LEU A 28 1.88 -5.23 15.00
C LEU A 28 3.33 -5.33 15.50
N SER A 29 3.89 -6.53 15.57
CA SER A 29 5.24 -6.76 16.12
C SER A 29 6.37 -6.60 15.09
N LYS A 30 6.07 -6.71 13.79
CA LYS A 30 7.06 -6.62 12.72
C LYS A 30 6.93 -5.31 11.96
N ALA A 31 7.81 -4.34 12.28
CA ALA A 31 7.81 -2.99 11.70
C ALA A 31 7.89 -2.94 10.16
N TRP A 32 8.41 -3.98 9.50
CA TRP A 32 8.46 -4.03 8.04
C TRP A 32 7.09 -4.14 7.39
N ILE A 33 6.10 -4.76 8.05
CA ILE A 33 4.73 -4.91 7.52
C ILE A 33 4.04 -3.55 7.37
N PRO A 34 3.92 -2.71 8.43
CA PRO A 34 3.36 -1.38 8.25
C PRO A 34 4.21 -0.52 7.31
N MET A 35 5.54 -0.67 7.30
CA MET A 35 6.39 0.06 6.34
C MET A 35 6.03 -0.25 4.88
N VAL A 36 5.87 -1.53 4.52
CA VAL A 36 5.48 -1.93 3.16
C VAL A 36 4.05 -1.50 2.85
N PHE A 37 3.12 -1.67 3.79
CA PHE A 37 1.73 -1.23 3.63
C PHE A 37 1.63 0.28 3.31
N TRP A 38 2.30 1.12 4.12
CA TRP A 38 2.33 2.57 3.89
C TRP A 38 3.07 2.94 2.62
N GLY A 39 4.15 2.22 2.28
CA GLY A 39 4.87 2.40 1.02
C GLY A 39 3.99 2.13 -0.21
N LEU A 40 3.17 1.07 -0.17
CA LEU A 40 2.21 0.76 -1.23
C LEU A 40 1.17 1.88 -1.38
N LEU A 41 0.58 2.36 -0.29
CA LEU A 41 -0.36 3.49 -0.33
C LEU A 41 0.31 4.78 -0.86
N GLY A 42 1.51 5.10 -0.36
CA GLY A 42 2.28 6.27 -0.76
C GLY A 42 2.66 6.25 -2.24
N SER A 43 2.92 5.07 -2.80
CA SER A 43 3.20 4.92 -4.24
C SER A 43 2.01 5.34 -5.10
N GLY A 44 0.77 5.01 -4.70
CA GLY A 44 -0.44 5.43 -5.41
C GLY A 44 -0.66 6.93 -5.39
N VAL A 45 -0.41 7.56 -4.23
CA VAL A 45 -0.47 9.02 -4.09
C VAL A 45 0.57 9.68 -4.98
N THR A 46 1.81 9.17 -4.97
CA THR A 46 2.90 9.70 -5.80
C THR A 46 2.58 9.61 -7.28
N VAL A 47 2.16 8.44 -7.75
CA VAL A 47 1.78 8.25 -9.17
C VAL A 47 0.57 9.11 -9.53
N TYR A 48 -0.40 9.26 -8.63
CA TYR A 48 -1.55 10.14 -8.86
C TYR A 48 -1.11 11.60 -9.05
N ILE A 49 -0.29 12.14 -8.14
CA ILE A 49 0.22 13.52 -8.24
C ILE A 49 0.99 13.72 -9.55
N LEU A 50 1.92 12.81 -9.87
CA LEU A 50 2.69 12.87 -11.12
C LEU A 50 1.79 12.81 -12.36
N SER A 51 0.75 11.96 -12.32
CA SER A 51 -0.21 11.83 -13.42
C SER A 51 -1.05 13.09 -13.62
N GLU A 52 -1.37 13.82 -12.54
CA GLU A 52 -2.10 15.08 -12.64
C GLU A 52 -1.19 16.22 -13.11
N GLN A 53 0.07 16.26 -12.65
CA GLN A 53 1.06 17.22 -13.13
C GLN A 53 1.38 17.03 -14.62
N ALA A 54 1.46 15.80 -15.12
CA ALA A 54 1.73 15.52 -16.53
C ALA A 54 0.59 15.88 -17.48
N LYS A 55 -0.61 16.19 -16.96
CA LYS A 55 -1.77 16.64 -17.76
C LYS A 55 -1.87 18.16 -17.86
N GLN A 56 -1.10 18.91 -17.05
CA GLN A 56 -0.98 20.37 -17.14
C GLN A 56 0.04 20.74 -18.22
#